data_AF-A0A7V5CUF7-F1
#
_entry.id   AF-A0A7V5CUF7-F1
#
_cell.length_a   1.000
_cell.length_b   1.000
_cell.length_c   1.000
_cell.angle_alpha   90.00
_cell.angle_beta   90.00
_cell.angle_gamma   90.00
#
_symmetry.space_group_name_H-M   'P 1'
#
loop_
_entity.id
_entity.type
_entity.pdbx_description
1 polymer ?
#
loop_
_entity_poly.entity_id
_entity_poly.type
_entity_poly.pdbx_seq_one_letter_code
_entity_poly.pdbx_strand_id
1 'polypeptide(L)'
;MIKLSEMRFERIWVQQCKATRAIRRRFGVKSALDYLIGEKLVRFAQEAERCPEFAKEFPRFLAAVWQAFNQYELAGYVAAQKPSVRSQMRRLLYLR
;
A
#
# COMPACT_ATOMS: atom_id res chain seq x y z
N MET A 1 22.70 -14.58 5.41
CA MET A 1 21.87 -13.35 5.41
C MET A 1 21.61 -12.95 3.97
N ILE A 2 20.41 -13.22 3.45
CA ILE A 2 20.06 -12.81 2.08
C ILE A 2 19.88 -11.29 2.10
N LYS A 3 20.83 -10.57 1.49
CA LYS A 3 20.67 -9.16 1.16
C LYS A 3 19.50 -9.05 0.19
N LEU A 4 18.37 -8.52 0.64
CA LEU A 4 17.23 -8.15 -0.20
C LEU A 4 17.55 -6.93 -1.11
N SER A 5 18.82 -6.68 -1.45
CA SER A 5 19.28 -5.39 -1.96
C SER A 5 19.23 -5.20 -3.47
N GLU A 6 18.94 -6.19 -4.32
CA GLU A 6 19.12 -6.02 -5.78
C GLU A 6 18.06 -6.66 -6.68
N MET A 7 16.88 -7.03 -6.15
CA MET A 7 15.74 -7.27 -7.05
C MET A 7 15.14 -5.92 -7.42
N ARG A 8 15.59 -5.31 -8.54
CA ARG A 8 15.05 -4.08 -9.16
C ARG A 8 13.62 -3.77 -8.71
N PHE A 9 13.50 -2.95 -7.65
CA PHE A 9 12.25 -2.70 -6.93
C PHE A 9 11.21 -1.92 -7.76
N GLU A 10 11.64 -1.34 -8.88
CA GLU A 10 10.87 -0.61 -9.88
C GLU A 10 9.63 -1.38 -10.41
N ARG A 11 9.44 -2.66 -10.03
CA ARG A 11 8.23 -3.44 -10.37
C ARG A 11 7.68 -4.31 -9.24
N ILE A 12 8.26 -4.32 -8.04
CA ILE A 12 7.79 -5.21 -6.96
C ILE A 12 6.36 -4.84 -6.56
N TRP A 13 6.09 -3.54 -6.41
CA TRP A 13 4.75 -3.05 -6.10
C TRP A 13 3.73 -3.37 -7.21
N VAL A 14 4.15 -3.44 -8.47
CA VAL A 14 3.28 -3.85 -9.60
C VAL A 14 2.76 -5.28 -9.39
N GLN A 15 3.62 -6.19 -8.93
CA GLN A 15 3.21 -7.55 -8.61
C GLN A 15 2.30 -7.59 -7.37
N GLN A 16 2.56 -6.75 -6.37
CA GLN A 16 1.65 -6.63 -5.22
C GLN A 16 0.27 -6.12 -5.67
N CYS A 17 0.19 -5.11 -6.53
CA CYS A 17 -1.09 -4.63 -7.08
C CYS A 17 -1.79 -5.69 -7.94
N LYS A 18 -1.05 -6.52 -8.69
CA LYS A 18 -1.61 -7.70 -9.39
C LYS A 18 -2.18 -8.71 -8.40
N ALA A 19 -1.43 -9.03 -7.34
CA ALA A 19 -1.87 -9.93 -6.27
C ALA A 19 -3.13 -9.39 -5.57
N THR A 20 -3.23 -8.08 -5.32
CA THR A 20 -4.42 -7.43 -4.76
C THR A 20 -5.66 -7.72 -5.60
N ARG A 21 -5.56 -7.68 -6.93
CA ARG A 21 -6.70 -8.03 -7.81
C ARG A 21 -7.10 -9.50 -7.66
N ALA A 22 -6.14 -10.40 -7.55
CA ALA A 22 -6.42 -11.83 -7.32
C ALA A 22 -7.05 -12.07 -5.94
N ILE A 23 -6.53 -11.41 -4.89
CA ILE A 23 -7.06 -11.48 -3.53
C ILE A 23 -8.48 -10.92 -3.49
N ARG A 24 -8.72 -9.77 -4.12
CA ARG A 24 -10.06 -9.15 -4.21
C ARG A 24 -11.08 -10.09 -4.84
N ARG A 25 -10.69 -10.81 -5.90
CA ARG A 25 -11.56 -11.78 -6.58
C ARG A 25 -11.84 -13.04 -5.74
N ARG A 26 -10.87 -13.51 -4.95
CA ARG A 26 -10.97 -14.78 -4.21
C ARG A 26 -11.49 -14.62 -2.77
N PHE A 27 -11.16 -13.50 -2.12
CA PHE A 27 -11.36 -13.29 -0.68
C PHE A 27 -12.09 -11.97 -0.38
N GLY A 28 -12.44 -11.19 -1.40
CA GLY A 28 -13.21 -9.95 -1.27
C GLY A 28 -12.35 -8.71 -0.99
N VAL A 29 -13.05 -7.58 -0.92
CA VAL A 29 -12.44 -6.24 -0.86
C VAL A 29 -11.68 -6.00 0.44
N LYS A 30 -12.20 -6.46 1.58
CA LYS A 30 -11.55 -6.28 2.89
C LYS A 30 -10.16 -6.93 2.91
N SER A 31 -10.04 -8.20 2.50
CA SER A 31 -8.75 -8.90 2.46
C SER A 31 -7.76 -8.23 1.51
N ALA A 32 -8.24 -7.68 0.40
CA ALA A 32 -7.41 -6.93 -0.53
C ALA A 32 -6.88 -5.62 0.08
N LEU A 33 -7.71 -4.91 0.86
CA LEU A 33 -7.33 -3.71 1.59
C LEU A 33 -6.34 -4.02 2.72
N ASP A 34 -6.59 -5.07 3.51
CA ASP A 34 -5.69 -5.52 4.57
C ASP A 34 -4.30 -5.84 4.01
N TYR A 35 -4.24 -6.51 2.87
CA TYR A 35 -2.99 -6.80 2.20
C TYR A 35 -2.31 -5.54 1.65
N LEU A 36 -2.96 -4.79 0.76
CA LEU A 36 -2.27 -3.70 0.03
C LEU A 36 -2.02 -2.47 0.91
N ILE A 37 -2.97 -2.12 1.78
CA ILE A 37 -2.90 -0.93 2.63
C ILE A 37 -2.35 -1.29 4.00
N GLY A 38 -2.96 -2.29 4.66
CA GLY A 38 -2.59 -2.68 6.02
C GLY A 38 -1.15 -3.17 6.14
N GLU A 39 -0.68 -3.93 5.14
CA GLU A 39 0.67 -4.49 5.14
C GLU A 39 1.64 -3.73 4.21
N LYS A 40 1.31 -3.64 2.91
CA LYS A 40 2.30 -3.18 1.92
C LYS A 40 2.55 -1.68 1.95
N LEU A 41 1.51 -0.85 2.06
CA LEU A 41 1.68 0.61 2.13
C LEU A 41 2.51 1.03 3.34
N VAL A 42 2.23 0.46 4.52
CA VAL A 42 2.97 0.78 5.75
C VAL A 42 4.46 0.43 5.59
N ARG A 43 4.77 -0.78 5.11
CA ARG A 43 6.15 -1.19 4.85
C ARG A 43 6.83 -0.31 3.81
N PHE A 44 6.14 0.01 2.71
CA PHE A 44 6.71 0.82 1.64
C PHE A 44 7.03 2.24 2.11
N ALA A 45 6.18 2.82 2.98
CA ALA A 45 6.44 4.12 3.58
C ALA A 45 7.67 4.10 4.50
N GLN A 46 7.81 3.07 5.34
CA GLN A 46 8.97 2.91 6.22
C GLN A 46 10.28 2.78 5.44
N GLU A 47 10.27 2.04 4.33
CA GLU A 47 11.46 1.91 3.48
C GLU A 47 11.74 3.19 2.67
N ALA A 48 10.70 3.91 2.25
CA ALA A 48 10.85 5.22 1.57
C ALA A 48 11.52 6.29 2.44
N GLU A 49 11.36 6.23 3.77
CA GLU A 49 12.07 7.11 4.69
C GLU A 49 13.59 6.81 4.75
N ARG A 50 13.98 5.57 4.45
CA ARG A 50 15.36 5.08 4.60
C ARG A 50 16.12 5.00 3.27
N CYS A 51 15.41 4.93 2.14
CA CYS A 51 15.99 4.73 0.81
C CYS A 51 15.37 5.72 -0.19
N PRO A 52 16.15 6.71 -0.69
CA PRO A 52 15.66 7.72 -1.64
C PRO A 52 15.06 7.15 -2.94
N GLU A 53 15.52 5.99 -3.37
CA GLU A 53 15.00 5.26 -4.52
C GLU A 53 13.55 4.80 -4.30
N PHE A 54 13.20 4.40 -3.07
CA PHE A 54 11.83 4.04 -2.70
C PHE A 54 10.93 5.28 -2.66
N ALA A 55 11.44 6.40 -2.15
CA ALA A 55 10.69 7.66 -2.13
C ALA A 55 10.28 8.12 -3.53
N LYS A 56 11.12 7.89 -4.56
CA LYS A 56 10.79 8.21 -5.97
C LYS A 56 9.64 7.36 -6.53
N GLU A 57 9.53 6.11 -6.08
CA GLU A 57 8.48 5.18 -6.53
C GLU A 57 7.18 5.28 -5.72
N PHE A 58 7.23 5.89 -4.52
CA PHE A 58 6.10 6.03 -3.61
C PHE A 58 4.86 6.68 -4.26
N PRO A 59 4.96 7.78 -5.02
CA PRO A 59 3.80 8.37 -5.69
C PRO A 59 3.17 7.44 -6.74
N ARG A 60 3.98 6.66 -7.46
CA ARG A 60 3.47 5.70 -8.47
C ARG A 60 2.70 4.55 -7.81
N PHE A 61 3.23 4.05 -6.70
CA PHE A 61 2.53 3.04 -5.90
C PHE A 61 1.20 3.57 -5.35
N LEU A 62 1.18 4.79 -4.82
CA LEU A 62 -0.06 5.41 -4.36
C LEU A 62 -1.08 5.57 -5.48
N ALA A 63 -0.66 6.02 -6.67
CA ALA A 63 -1.56 6.09 -7.83
C ALA A 63 -2.18 4.72 -8.16
N ALA A 64 -1.40 3.64 -8.09
CA ALA A 64 -1.89 2.29 -8.30
C ALA A 64 -2.86 1.81 -7.20
N VAL A 65 -2.64 2.21 -5.95
CA VAL A 65 -3.59 1.98 -4.84
C VAL A 65 -4.92 2.65 -5.12
N TRP A 66 -4.89 3.93 -5.51
CA TRP A 66 -6.09 4.72 -5.84
C TRP A 66 -6.82 4.23 -7.11
N GLN A 67 -6.13 3.51 -8.00
CA GLN A 67 -6.76 2.80 -9.12
C GLN A 67 -7.35 1.44 -8.72
N ALA A 68 -6.81 0.79 -7.68
CA ALA A 68 -7.25 -0.54 -7.25
C ALA A 68 -8.52 -0.49 -6.37
N PHE A 69 -8.76 0.63 -5.71
CA PHE A 69 -9.88 0.84 -4.79
C PHE A 69 -10.53 2.20 -5.02
N ASN A 70 -11.85 2.27 -4.86
CA ASN A 70 -12.53 3.56 -4.90
C ASN A 70 -12.34 4.33 -3.58
N GLN A 71 -12.64 5.63 -3.60
CA GLN A 71 -12.48 6.51 -2.45
C GLN A 71 -13.24 6.06 -1.20
N TYR A 72 -14.43 5.46 -1.35
CA TYR A 72 -15.26 5.01 -0.23
C TYR A 72 -14.70 3.72 0.39
N GLU A 73 -14.16 2.81 -0.42
CA GLU A 73 -13.46 1.62 0.07
C GLU A 73 -12.25 2.01 0.93
N LEU A 74 -11.44 2.97 0.46
CA LEU A 74 -10.28 3.47 1.20
C LEU A 74 -10.68 4.23 2.46
N ALA A 75 -11.63 5.17 2.36
CA ALA A 75 -12.09 5.95 3.50
C ALA A 75 -12.73 5.07 4.58
N GLY A 76 -13.58 4.12 4.18
CA GLY A 76 -14.21 3.16 5.09
C GLY A 76 -13.18 2.26 5.77
N TYR A 77 -12.18 1.79 5.02
CA TYR A 77 -11.09 1.00 5.60
C TYR A 77 -10.30 1.76 6.66
N VAL A 78 -9.90 3.00 6.34
CA VAL A 78 -9.15 3.87 7.26
C VAL A 78 -9.98 4.22 8.48
N ALA A 79 -11.28 4.52 8.31
CA ALA A 79 -12.20 4.80 9.40
C ALA A 79 -12.39 3.59 10.34
N ALA A 80 -12.28 2.36 9.84
CA ALA A 80 -12.37 1.16 10.66
C ALA A 80 -11.10 0.87 11.49
N GLN A 81 -9.97 1.54 11.20
CA GLN A 81 -8.72 1.31 11.93
C GLN A 81 -8.71 1.97 13.31
N LYS A 82 -7.84 1.44 14.20
CA LYS A 82 -7.54 2.04 15.51
C LYS A 82 -7.02 3.48 15.35
N PRO A 83 -7.26 4.40 16.31
CA PRO A 83 -6.92 5.82 16.16
C PRO A 83 -5.47 6.11 15.77
N SER A 84 -4.50 5.39 16.36
CA SER A 84 -3.08 5.54 16.06
C SER A 84 -2.73 5.17 14.61
N VAL A 85 -3.23 4.02 14.14
CA VAL A 85 -3.04 3.53 12.76
C VAL A 85 -3.78 4.41 11.76
N ARG A 86 -4.98 4.88 12.12
CA ARG A 86 -5.81 5.75 11.30
C ARG A 86 -5.10 7.05 10.95
N SER A 87 -4.48 7.72 11.94
CA SER A 87 -3.75 8.98 11.73
C SER A 87 -2.58 8.79 10.75
N GLN A 88 -1.82 7.71 10.93
CA GLN A 88 -0.72 7.36 10.03
C GLN A 88 -1.23 7.09 8.60
N MET A 89 -2.26 6.26 8.44
CA MET A 89 -2.80 5.91 7.12
C MET A 89 -3.41 7.12 6.39
N ARG A 90 -4.07 8.03 7.12
CA ARG A 90 -4.57 9.29 6.52
C ARG A 90 -3.45 10.12 5.91
N ARG A 91 -2.33 10.24 6.63
CA ARG A 91 -1.13 10.95 6.13
C ARG A 91 -0.56 10.28 4.89
N LEU A 92 -0.42 8.94 4.90
CA LEU A 92 0.18 8.19 3.79
C LEU A 92 -0.69 8.17 2.54
N LEU A 93 -2.01 8.16 2.69
CA LEU A 93 -2.95 8.16 1.56
C LEU A 93 -3.35 9.56 1.10
N TYR A 94 -2.80 10.62 1.70
CA TYR A 94 -3.23 12.01 1.48
C TYR A 94 -4.74 12.23 1.67
N LEU A 95 -5.34 11.47 2.59
CA LEU A 95 -6.75 11.65 2.96
C LEU A 95 -6.86 12.86 3.89
N ARG A 96 -7.49 13.94 3.38
CA ARG A 96 -7.78 15.15 4.17
C ARG A 96 -8.78 14.88 5.28
#